data_AF-A0A1Q5DTG9-F1
#
_entry.id   AF-A0A1Q5DTG9-F1
#
_cell.length_a   1.000
_cell.length_b   1.000
_cell.length_c   1.000
_cell.angle_alpha   90.00
_cell.angle_beta   90.00
_cell.angle_gamma   90.00
#
_symmetry.space_group_name_H-M   'P 1'
#
loop_
_entity.id
_entity.type
_entity.pdbx_description
1 polymer ?
#
loop_
_entity_poly.entity_id
_entity_poly.type
_entity_poly.pdbx_seq_one_letter_code
_entity_poly.pdbx_strand_id
1 'polypeptide(L)'
;MNIGDLDWQERHLGGVLPRLVDALLQRGELELVVQAAHERPDWFCARAAAQQLCAAGEPGRAWAVLEPFARTGWLPAVSGAVVAPARAGRAAEALALVPDVPTQRAEYRRRWGR
;
A
#
# COMPACT_ATOMS: atom_id res chain seq x y z
N MET A 1 -4.79 -5.78 -11.43
CA MET A 1 -4.28 -6.41 -10.20
C MET A 1 -5.35 -7.35 -9.66
N ASN A 2 -5.02 -8.62 -9.44
CA ASN A 2 -5.95 -9.66 -8.94
C ASN A 2 -5.55 -10.05 -7.51
N ILE A 3 -6.52 -10.25 -6.61
CA ILE A 3 -6.29 -10.68 -5.23
C ILE A 3 -5.45 -11.96 -5.17
N GLY A 4 -5.69 -12.94 -6.05
CA GLY A 4 -4.94 -14.20 -6.08
C GLY A 4 -3.46 -14.02 -6.44
N ASP A 5 -3.14 -13.07 -7.33
CA ASP A 5 -1.75 -12.75 -7.67
C ASP A 5 -1.04 -12.07 -6.50
N LEU A 6 -1.74 -11.18 -5.78
CA LEU A 6 -1.22 -10.50 -4.59
C LEU A 6 -0.98 -11.48 -3.43
N ASP A 7 -1.93 -12.37 -3.19
CA ASP A 7 -1.81 -13.46 -2.19
C ASP A 7 -0.63 -14.36 -2.54
N TRP A 8 -0.45 -14.68 -3.82
CA TRP A 8 0.70 -15.46 -4.27
C TRP A 8 2.01 -14.70 -4.05
N GLN A 9 2.08 -13.42 -4.43
CA GLN A 9 3.25 -12.56 -4.21
C GLN A 9 3.65 -12.52 -2.72
N GLU A 10 2.69 -12.28 -1.82
CA GLU A 10 2.96 -12.19 -0.39
C GLU A 10 3.49 -13.51 0.17
N ARG A 11 2.89 -14.65 -0.22
CA ARG A 11 3.27 -15.97 0.29
C ARG A 11 4.57 -16.51 -0.29
N HIS A 12 4.93 -16.11 -1.52
CA HIS A 12 6.06 -16.69 -2.25
C HIS A 12 7.18 -15.68 -2.53
N LEU A 13 7.11 -14.48 -1.94
CA LEU A 13 8.02 -13.37 -2.26
C LEU A 13 8.06 -13.08 -3.78
N GLY A 14 6.90 -13.18 -4.41
CA GLY A 14 6.73 -12.88 -5.83
C GLY A 14 6.87 -11.39 -6.07
N GLY A 15 7.63 -11.00 -7.09
CA GLY A 15 7.95 -9.61 -7.38
C GLY A 15 9.35 -9.22 -6.93
N VAL A 16 9.53 -7.97 -6.52
CA VAL A 16 10.78 -7.43 -5.98
C VAL A 16 10.95 -7.93 -4.56
N LEU A 17 12.07 -8.60 -4.30
CA LEU A 17 12.35 -9.16 -2.99
C LEU A 17 12.41 -8.05 -1.92
N PRO A 18 11.82 -8.24 -0.73
CA PRO A 18 11.81 -7.23 0.33
C PRO A 18 13.20 -6.68 0.67
N ARG A 19 14.21 -7.55 0.72
CA ARG A 19 15.61 -7.14 1.00
C ARG A 19 16.19 -6.21 -0.05
N LEU A 20 15.77 -6.35 -1.31
CA LEU A 20 16.19 -5.46 -2.39
C LEU A 20 15.48 -4.11 -2.27
N VAL A 21 14.18 -4.13 -1.94
CA VAL A 21 13.42 -2.90 -1.65
C VAL A 21 14.07 -2.13 -0.50
N ASP A 22 14.40 -2.80 0.61
CA ASP A 22 15.08 -2.17 1.75
C ASP A 22 16.42 -1.54 1.34
N ALA A 23 17.21 -2.24 0.53
CA ALA A 23 18.51 -1.73 0.04
C ALA A 23 18.35 -0.50 -0.87
N LEU A 24 17.32 -0.45 -1.71
CA LEU A 24 17.01 0.72 -2.54
C LEU A 24 16.61 1.92 -1.68
N LEU A 25 15.74 1.69 -0.70
CA LEU A 25 15.30 2.74 0.22
C LEU A 25 16.44 3.31 1.07
N GLN A 26 17.35 2.46 1.55
CA GLN A 26 18.58 2.88 2.25
C GLN A 26 19.49 3.78 1.41
N ARG A 27 19.42 3.67 0.09
CA ARG A 27 20.17 4.52 -0.85
C ARG A 27 19.43 5.81 -1.22
N GLY A 28 18.22 6.01 -0.71
CA GLY A 28 17.38 7.17 -1.02
C GLY A 28 16.52 7.01 -2.28
N GLU A 29 16.41 5.81 -2.85
CA GLU A 29 15.72 5.55 -4.12
C GLU A 29 14.19 5.40 -3.94
N LEU A 30 13.57 6.28 -3.14
CA LEU A 30 12.14 6.21 -2.80
C LEU A 30 11.26 6.32 -4.05
N GLU A 31 11.55 7.26 -4.94
CA GLU A 31 10.76 7.46 -6.16
C GLU A 31 10.82 6.25 -7.09
N LEU A 32 11.97 5.56 -7.16
CA LEU A 32 12.10 4.34 -7.93
C LEU A 32 11.21 3.22 -7.37
N VAL A 33 11.15 3.10 -6.04
CA VAL A 33 10.28 2.11 -5.38
C VAL A 33 8.80 2.46 -5.57
N VAL A 34 8.44 3.74 -5.49
CA VAL A 34 7.08 4.22 -5.81
C VAL A 34 6.71 3.89 -7.27
N GLN A 35 7.62 4.16 -8.21
CA GLN A 35 7.40 3.87 -9.63
C GLN A 35 7.25 2.37 -9.86
N ALA A 36 8.12 1.56 -9.25
CA ALA A 36 8.05 0.11 -9.35
C ALA A 36 6.70 -0.43 -8.89
N ALA A 37 6.12 0.13 -7.82
CA ALA A 37 4.79 -0.22 -7.30
C ALA A 37 3.62 0.17 -8.22
N HIS A 38 3.80 1.18 -9.07
CA HIS A 38 2.79 1.63 -10.04
C HIS A 38 2.87 0.86 -11.36
N GLU A 39 4.08 0.73 -11.92
CA GLU A 39 4.29 0.08 -13.22
C GLU A 39 4.08 -1.43 -13.15
N ARG A 40 4.50 -2.02 -12.03
CA ARG A 40 4.17 -3.39 -11.67
C ARG A 40 3.41 -3.32 -10.34
N PRO A 41 2.25 -3.96 -10.21
CA PRO A 41 1.53 -4.00 -8.94
C PRO A 41 2.29 -4.86 -7.92
N ASP A 42 3.45 -4.37 -7.49
CA ASP A 42 4.40 -5.02 -6.61
C ASP A 42 4.09 -4.59 -5.17
N TRP A 43 3.56 -5.53 -4.40
CA TRP A 43 3.13 -5.25 -3.05
C TRP A 43 4.27 -4.84 -2.12
N PHE A 44 5.46 -5.43 -2.28
CA PHE A 44 6.58 -5.15 -1.39
C PHE A 44 7.12 -3.74 -1.60
N CYS A 45 7.23 -3.31 -2.86
CA CYS A 45 7.53 -1.91 -3.21
C CYS A 45 6.46 -0.96 -2.64
N ALA A 46 5.18 -1.24 -2.87
CA ALA A 46 4.08 -0.37 -2.44
C ALA A 46 4.08 -0.17 -0.91
N ARG A 47 4.19 -1.28 -0.16
CA ARG A 47 4.19 -1.28 1.30
C ARG A 47 5.38 -0.50 1.88
N ALA A 48 6.57 -0.73 1.35
CA ALA A 48 7.79 -0.10 1.86
C ALA A 48 7.83 1.40 1.53
N ALA A 49 7.46 1.78 0.30
CA ALA A 49 7.34 3.19 -0.09
C ALA A 49 6.34 3.94 0.79
N ALA A 50 5.17 3.35 1.06
CA ALA A 50 4.17 3.98 1.92
C ALA A 50 4.67 4.18 3.36
N GLN A 51 5.42 3.21 3.91
CA GLN A 51 6.02 3.36 5.24
C GLN A 51 7.03 4.51 5.29
N GLN A 52 7.90 4.62 4.28
CA GLN A 52 8.88 5.69 4.21
C GLN A 52 8.24 7.06 3.96
N LEU A 53 7.23 7.16 3.09
CA LEU A 53 6.46 8.38 2.87
C LEU A 53 5.73 8.83 4.15
N CYS A 54 5.15 7.89 4.91
CA CYS A 54 4.56 8.21 6.21
C CYS A 54 5.63 8.72 7.21
N ALA A 55 6.80 8.08 7.27
CA ALA A 55 7.90 8.53 8.11
C ALA A 55 8.43 9.91 7.71
N ALA A 56 8.35 10.27 6.42
CA ALA A 56 8.70 11.58 5.89
C ALA A 56 7.59 12.64 6.08
N GLY A 57 6.42 12.27 6.62
CA GLY A 57 5.30 13.20 6.81
C GLY A 57 4.48 13.46 5.55
N GLU A 58 4.52 12.56 4.57
CA GLU A 58 3.79 12.64 3.30
C GLU A 58 2.66 11.58 3.20
N PRO A 59 1.68 11.56 4.14
CA PRO A 59 0.72 10.48 4.23
C PRO A 59 -0.28 10.44 3.06
N GLY A 60 -0.53 11.57 2.40
CA GLY A 60 -1.34 11.61 1.17
C GLY A 60 -0.69 10.85 0.02
N ARG A 61 0.62 10.96 -0.15
CA ARG A 61 1.39 10.17 -1.14
C ARG A 61 1.46 8.71 -0.73
N ALA A 62 1.65 8.43 0.55
CA ALA A 62 1.61 7.05 1.07
C ALA A 62 0.27 6.37 0.76
N TRP A 63 -0.85 7.08 0.94
CA TRP A 63 -2.17 6.59 0.55
C TRP A 63 -2.28 6.37 -0.97
N ALA A 64 -1.83 7.31 -1.79
CA ALA A 64 -1.87 7.17 -3.25
C ALA A 64 -1.15 5.89 -3.76
N VAL A 65 -0.06 5.49 -3.10
CA VAL A 65 0.66 4.24 -3.41
C VAL A 65 -0.14 2.99 -2.99
N LEU A 66 -0.85 3.04 -1.87
CA LEU A 66 -1.59 1.89 -1.32
C LEU A 66 -3.02 1.77 -1.83
N GLU A 67 -3.66 2.86 -2.26
CA GLU A 67 -5.06 2.91 -2.71
C GLU A 67 -5.36 1.82 -3.76
N PRO A 68 -4.55 1.63 -4.82
CA PRO A 68 -4.84 0.62 -5.85
C PRO A 68 -4.91 -0.80 -5.28
N PHE A 69 -4.09 -1.10 -4.26
CA PHE A 69 -4.05 -2.39 -3.58
C PHE A 69 -5.21 -2.52 -2.59
N ALA A 70 -5.45 -1.49 -1.77
CA ALA A 70 -6.53 -1.49 -0.77
C ALA A 70 -7.91 -1.64 -1.42
N ARG A 71 -8.11 -1.03 -2.59
CA ARG A 71 -9.35 -1.15 -3.38
C ARG A 71 -9.67 -2.55 -3.87
N THR A 72 -8.68 -3.44 -3.92
CA THR A 72 -8.92 -4.85 -4.25
C THR A 72 -9.66 -5.58 -3.12
N GLY A 73 -9.72 -4.99 -1.91
CA GLY A 73 -10.25 -5.65 -0.72
C GLY A 73 -9.31 -6.67 -0.11
N TRP A 74 -8.09 -6.79 -0.64
CA TRP A 74 -7.06 -7.68 -0.11
C TRP A 74 -6.59 -7.22 1.27
N LEU A 75 -6.83 -8.06 2.29
CA LEU A 75 -6.66 -7.74 3.71
C LEU A 75 -5.27 -7.18 4.08
N PRO A 76 -4.15 -7.70 3.54
CA PRO A 76 -2.81 -7.14 3.77
C PRO A 76 -2.67 -5.69 3.31
N ALA A 77 -3.29 -5.31 2.20
CA ALA A 77 -3.26 -3.94 1.70
C ALA A 77 -4.12 -3.00 2.54
N VAL A 78 -5.33 -3.45 2.90
CA VAL A 78 -6.23 -2.69 3.80
C VAL A 78 -5.57 -2.49 5.18
N SER A 79 -4.96 -3.54 5.73
CA SER A 79 -4.25 -3.46 7.02
C SER A 79 -2.98 -2.63 6.91
N GLY A 80 -2.22 -2.77 5.81
CA GLY A 80 -1.01 -1.99 5.54
C GLY A 80 -1.28 -0.49 5.49
N ALA A 81 -2.39 -0.08 4.86
CA ALA A 81 -2.82 1.31 4.80
C ALA A 81 -3.19 1.91 6.17
N VAL A 82 -3.66 1.07 7.10
CA VAL A 82 -3.97 1.48 8.48
C VAL A 82 -2.71 1.48 9.36
N VAL A 83 -1.83 0.48 9.19
CA VAL A 83 -0.73 0.20 10.12
C VAL A 83 0.55 0.98 9.79
N ALA A 84 0.83 1.26 8.50
CA ALA A 84 2.02 2.02 8.11
C ALA A 84 2.06 3.43 8.72
N PRO A 85 0.97 4.23 8.72
CA PRO A 85 1.00 5.55 9.34
C PRO A 85 0.91 5.48 10.88
N ALA A 86 0.30 4.43 11.46
CA ALA A 86 0.27 4.22 12.91
C ALA A 86 1.67 3.98 13.50
N ARG A 87 2.54 3.22 12.81
CA ARG A 87 3.92 2.97 13.25
C ARG A 87 4.85 4.19 13.13
N ALA A 88 4.49 5.18 12.31
CA ALA A 88 5.18 6.46 12.23
C ALA A 88 4.73 7.47 13.32
N GLY A 89 3.95 7.03 14.31
CA GLY A 89 3.41 7.90 15.37
C GLY A 89 2.23 8.78 14.91
N ARG A 90 1.65 8.50 13.73
CA ARG A 90 0.59 9.30 13.09
C ARG A 90 -0.73 8.52 12.99
N ALA A 91 -1.06 7.72 14.02
CA ALA A 91 -2.19 6.80 14.01
C ALA A 91 -3.57 7.48 13.80
N ALA A 92 -3.77 8.69 14.32
CA ALA A 92 -5.03 9.43 14.13
C ALA A 92 -5.22 9.90 12.68
N GLU A 93 -4.14 10.30 12.00
CA GLU A 93 -4.18 10.68 10.59
C GLU A 93 -4.29 9.46 9.68
N ALA A 94 -3.73 8.31 10.09
CA ALA A 94 -3.93 7.02 9.44
C ALA A 94 -5.41 6.68 9.32
N LEU A 95 -6.14 6.82 10.43
CA LEU A 95 -7.57 6.53 10.51
C LEU A 95 -8.41 7.54 9.71
N ALA A 96 -7.95 8.78 9.59
CA ALA A 96 -8.64 9.82 8.81
C ALA A 96 -8.52 9.61 7.29
N LEU A 97 -7.49 8.90 6.82
CA LEU A 97 -7.26 8.61 5.40
C LEU A 97 -7.98 7.36 4.90
N VAL A 98 -8.39 6.49 5.82
CA VAL A 98 -9.16 5.30 5.49
C VAL A 98 -10.63 5.72 5.35
N PRO A 99 -11.24 5.63 4.16
CA PRO A 99 -12.65 5.95 3.99
C PRO A 99 -13.48 5.08 4.95
N ASP A 100 -14.56 5.62 5.50
CA ASP A 100 -15.40 4.84 6.39
C ASP A 100 -15.94 3.58 5.69
N VAL A 101 -16.22 2.54 6.47
CA VAL A 101 -16.69 1.24 5.97
C VAL A 101 -17.93 1.38 5.03
N PRO A 102 -18.89 2.29 5.28
CA PRO A 102 -19.94 2.61 4.32
C PRO A 102 -19.45 3.12 2.96
N THR A 103 -18.49 4.05 2.95
CA THR A 103 -17.89 4.63 1.74
C THR A 103 -17.12 3.57 0.96
N GLN A 104 -16.34 2.74 1.65
CA GLN A 104 -15.66 1.59 1.04
C GLN A 104 -16.66 0.61 0.40
N ARG A 105 -17.76 0.27 1.10
CA ARG A 105 -18.81 -0.62 0.58
C ARG A 105 -19.63 -0.01 -0.57
N ALA A 106 -19.78 1.32 -0.59
CA ALA A 106 -20.46 2.03 -1.66
C ALA A 106 -19.61 2.11 -2.92
N GLU A 107 -18.31 2.38 -2.79
CA GLU A 107 -17.36 2.34 -3.90
C GLU A 107 -17.22 0.91 -4.47
N TYR A 108 -17.14 -0.09 -3.59
CA TYR A 108 -17.12 -1.49 -3.98
C TYR A 108 -18.39 -1.88 -4.77
N ARG A 109 -19.59 -1.52 -4.26
CA ARG A 109 -20.86 -1.76 -4.97
C ARG A 109 -20.97 -1.00 -6.28
N ARG A 110 -20.55 0.27 -6.35
CA ARG A 110 -20.57 1.05 -7.59
C ARG A 110 -19.68 0.47 -8.68
N ARG A 111 -18.54 -0.11 -8.30
CA ARG A 111 -17.53 -0.57 -9.25
C ARG A 111 -17.64 -2.06 -9.60
N TRP A 112 -18.22 -2.88 -8.71
CA TRP A 112 -18.24 -4.34 -8.83
C TRP A 112 -19.55 -5.01 -8.40
N GLY A 113 -20.54 -4.24 -7.94
CA GLY A 113 -21.86 -4.78 -7.60
C GLY A 113 -22.66 -5.10 -8.86
N ARG A 114 -22.64 -6.36 -9.28
CA ARG A 114 -23.77 -6.98 -9.97
C ARG A 114 -24.75 -7.51 -8.95
#